data_AF-A0A1G2CVC1-F1
#
_entry.id   AF-A0A1G2CVC1-F1
#
_cell.length_a   1.000
_cell.length_b   1.000
_cell.length_c   1.000
_cell.angle_alpha   90.00
_cell.angle_beta   90.00
_cell.angle_gamma   90.00
#
_symmetry.space_group_name_H-M   'P 1'
#
loop_
_entity.id
_entity.type
_entity.pdbx_description
1 polymer ?
#
loop_
_entity_poly.entity_id
_entity_poly.type
_entity_poly.pdbx_seq_one_letter_code
_entity_poly.pdbx_strand_id
1 'polypeptide(L)'
;MEKIREKQNPEEKEREEKKMFSILDLEELTKKHKEEKDKIWDADYHGRELFEKLIEEEKKFLEELMESKERFKKIFKTEKESIYFILETGESLRFKRSNGEFGEKLKSQPVLERVFFISEEEAERIKKEHLLEWPGGTINIINYRVGAVPFELNVYKYPSKIVFKEEENSLKIIGSEFVNEDGKISQDENLSGGYHIGHPITEIIK
;
A
#
# COMPACT_ATOMS: atom_id res chain seq x y z
N MET A 1 18.65 7.29 57.29
CA MET A 1 18.48 6.07 56.46
C MET A 1 18.06 6.51 55.08
N GLU A 2 18.93 6.29 54.09
CA GLU A 2 18.73 6.66 52.68
C GLU A 2 17.51 5.95 52.08
N LYS A 3 16.66 6.73 51.41
CA LYS A 3 15.68 6.20 50.45
C LYS A 3 16.44 5.84 49.18
N ILE A 4 16.55 4.55 48.90
CA ILE A 4 16.96 4.05 47.59
C ILE A 4 15.92 4.54 46.58
N ARG A 5 16.30 5.52 45.75
CA ARG A 5 15.55 5.88 44.54
C ARG A 5 15.85 4.79 43.52
N GLU A 6 14.90 3.91 43.26
CA GLU A 6 14.89 3.12 42.03
C GLU A 6 14.85 4.11 40.86
N LYS A 7 16.01 4.34 40.25
CA LYS A 7 16.09 4.93 38.92
C LYS A 7 15.56 3.86 37.97
N GLN A 8 14.33 4.01 37.51
CA GLN A 8 13.88 3.30 36.31
C GLN A 8 14.88 3.58 35.19
N ASN A 9 15.38 2.52 34.58
CA ASN A 9 16.39 2.57 33.53
C ASN A 9 15.79 3.30 32.31
N PRO A 10 16.43 4.35 31.74
CA PRO A 10 15.90 5.07 30.58
C PRO A 10 15.60 4.16 29.37
N GLU A 11 16.32 3.06 29.24
CA GLU A 11 16.14 2.05 28.18
C GLU A 11 14.80 1.27 28.30
N GLU A 12 14.19 1.20 29.49
CA GLU A 12 12.88 0.55 29.66
C GLU A 12 11.71 1.45 29.22
N LYS A 13 11.93 2.78 29.12
CA LYS A 13 10.95 3.72 28.53
C LYS A 13 11.07 3.82 27.01
N GLU A 14 12.21 3.48 26.43
CA GLU A 14 12.42 3.45 24.98
C GLU A 14 11.83 2.21 24.28
N ARG A 15 11.38 1.23 25.07
CA ARG A 15 10.58 0.09 24.61
C ARG A 15 9.13 0.16 25.10
N GLU A 16 8.47 1.30 24.93
CA GLU A 16 7.10 1.14 24.42
C GLU A 16 7.27 0.41 23.08
N GLU A 17 7.02 -0.89 23.05
CA GLU A 17 6.95 -1.67 21.81
C GLU A 17 6.06 -0.86 20.86
N LYS A 18 6.67 -0.17 19.90
CA LYS A 18 5.92 0.65 18.94
C LYS A 18 5.07 -0.32 18.13
N LYS A 19 3.82 -0.49 18.59
CA LYS A 19 2.87 -1.44 18.01
C LYS A 19 2.83 -1.21 16.51
N MET A 20 3.06 -2.30 15.76
CA MET A 20 2.96 -2.30 14.31
C MET A 20 1.60 -1.76 13.89
N PHE A 21 1.57 -1.02 12.79
CA PHE A 21 0.31 -0.56 12.24
C PHE A 21 -0.56 -1.74 11.81
N SER A 22 -1.82 -1.68 12.23
CA SER A 22 -2.89 -2.51 11.70
C SER A 22 -3.58 -1.82 10.54
N ILE A 23 -4.41 -2.57 9.81
CA ILE A 23 -5.22 -2.00 8.74
C ILE A 23 -6.19 -0.91 9.23
N LEU A 24 -6.67 -1.01 10.48
CA LEU A 24 -7.53 0.00 11.07
C LEU A 24 -6.80 1.32 11.32
N ASP A 25 -5.54 1.25 11.76
CA ASP A 25 -4.71 2.44 11.93
C ASP A 25 -4.46 3.13 10.57
N LEU A 26 -4.16 2.34 9.53
CA LEU A 26 -3.94 2.85 8.18
C LEU A 26 -5.22 3.45 7.58
N GLU A 27 -6.37 2.85 7.84
CA GLU A 27 -7.69 3.36 7.46
C GLU A 27 -7.98 4.71 8.14
N GLU A 28 -7.70 4.84 9.43
CA GLU A 28 -7.90 6.09 10.16
C GLU A 28 -7.01 7.21 9.60
N LEU A 29 -5.73 6.92 9.34
CA LEU A 29 -4.78 7.87 8.76
C LEU A 29 -5.19 8.32 7.36
N THR A 30 -5.56 7.37 6.49
CA THR A 30 -6.00 7.68 5.11
C THR A 30 -7.33 8.45 5.10
N LYS A 31 -8.24 8.16 6.03
CA LYS A 31 -9.49 8.92 6.20
C LYS A 31 -9.22 10.36 6.65
N LYS A 32 -8.41 10.55 7.69
CA LYS A 32 -8.01 11.88 8.17
C LYS A 32 -7.39 12.71 7.05
N HIS A 33 -6.46 12.13 6.29
CA HIS A 33 -5.84 12.82 5.16
C HIS A 33 -6.84 13.17 4.05
N LYS A 34 -7.79 12.28 3.74
CA LYS A 34 -8.86 12.56 2.79
C LYS A 34 -9.72 13.75 3.25
N GLU A 35 -10.11 13.77 4.53
CA GLU A 35 -10.90 14.87 5.10
C GLU A 35 -10.17 16.21 5.01
N GLU A 36 -8.86 16.26 5.24
CA GLU A 36 -8.06 17.48 5.06
C GLU A 36 -8.00 17.93 3.59
N LYS A 37 -7.87 16.99 2.66
CA LYS A 37 -7.92 17.31 1.23
C LYS A 37 -9.28 17.81 0.77
N ASP A 38 -10.36 17.23 1.29
CA ASP A 38 -11.72 17.67 1.00
C ASP A 38 -11.93 19.10 1.53
N LYS A 39 -11.42 19.44 2.72
CA LYS A 39 -11.43 20.84 3.23
C LYS A 39 -10.67 21.81 2.33
N ILE A 40 -9.51 21.40 1.80
CA ILE A 40 -8.72 22.23 0.87
C ILE A 40 -9.49 22.43 -0.45
N TRP A 41 -10.17 21.39 -0.92
CA TRP A 41 -10.97 21.42 -2.14
C TRP A 41 -12.21 22.30 -2.01
N ASP A 42 -12.87 22.26 -0.85
CA ASP A 42 -14.07 23.04 -0.55
C ASP A 42 -13.76 24.49 -0.14
N ALA A 43 -12.48 24.81 0.10
CA ALA A 43 -12.04 26.17 0.36
C ALA A 43 -12.00 26.98 -0.94
N ASP A 44 -12.03 28.31 -0.81
CA ASP A 44 -12.03 29.27 -1.94
C ASP A 44 -10.64 29.43 -2.60
N TYR A 45 -9.93 28.32 -2.80
CA TYR A 45 -8.67 28.26 -3.54
C TYR A 45 -8.93 27.89 -4.99
N HIS A 46 -8.21 28.53 -5.91
CA HIS A 46 -8.39 28.28 -7.35
C HIS A 46 -7.05 28.10 -8.07
N GLY A 47 -7.11 27.36 -9.19
CA GLY A 47 -5.96 27.19 -10.08
C GLY A 47 -4.72 26.70 -9.34
N ARG A 48 -3.59 27.40 -9.53
CA ARG A 48 -2.28 27.00 -8.98
C ARG A 48 -2.26 26.91 -7.46
N GLU A 49 -2.93 27.83 -6.76
CA GLU A 49 -2.93 27.85 -5.29
C GLU A 49 -3.58 26.60 -4.70
N LEU A 50 -4.72 26.17 -5.25
CA LEU A 50 -5.38 24.92 -4.87
C LEU A 50 -4.43 23.73 -5.07
N PHE A 51 -3.74 23.66 -6.21
CA PHE A 51 -2.80 22.56 -6.48
C PHE A 51 -1.61 22.56 -5.51
N GLU A 52 -1.04 23.72 -5.18
CA GLU A 52 0.06 23.84 -4.23
C GLU A 52 -0.35 23.35 -2.83
N LYS A 53 -1.56 23.73 -2.37
CA LYS A 53 -2.12 23.26 -1.09
C LYS A 53 -2.30 21.75 -1.05
N LEU A 54 -2.85 21.16 -2.12
CA LEU A 54 -3.03 19.70 -2.21
C LEU A 54 -1.69 18.96 -2.25
N ILE A 55 -0.66 19.51 -2.90
CA ILE A 55 0.68 18.93 -2.92
C ILE A 55 1.34 19.02 -1.54
N GLU A 56 1.18 20.14 -0.84
CA GLU A 56 1.67 20.33 0.52
C GLU A 56 1.04 19.30 1.48
N GLU A 57 -0.27 19.07 1.35
CA GLU A 57 -0.99 18.10 2.16
C GLU A 57 -0.53 16.66 1.90
N GLU A 58 -0.28 16.26 0.64
CA GLU A 58 0.31 14.94 0.33
C GLU A 58 1.72 14.77 0.90
N LYS A 59 2.52 15.85 0.93
CA LYS A 59 3.86 15.82 1.55
C LYS A 59 3.77 15.62 3.06
N LYS A 60 2.88 16.35 3.74
CA LYS A 60 2.64 16.18 5.18
C LYS A 60 2.23 14.76 5.52
N PHE A 61 1.34 14.17 4.72
CA PHE A 61 0.91 12.79 4.94
C PHE A 61 2.06 11.79 4.76
N LEU A 62 2.90 11.96 3.73
CA LEU A 62 4.09 11.14 3.56
C LEU A 62 5.07 11.28 4.73
N GLU A 63 5.29 12.51 5.22
CA GLU A 63 6.16 12.80 6.37
C GLU A 63 5.63 12.11 7.64
N GLU A 64 4.32 12.20 7.95
CA GLU A 64 3.68 11.53 9.09
C GLU A 64 3.91 10.00 9.06
N LEU A 65 3.83 9.38 7.89
CA LEU A 65 4.10 7.95 7.71
C LEU A 65 5.59 7.62 7.87
N MET A 66 6.48 8.46 7.35
CA MET A 66 7.93 8.27 7.44
C MET A 66 8.46 8.47 8.88
N GLU A 67 7.89 9.38 9.65
CA GLU A 67 8.16 9.52 11.09
C GLU A 67 7.77 8.27 11.87
N SER A 68 6.71 7.60 11.40
CA SER A 68 6.21 6.33 11.96
C SER A 68 6.77 5.09 11.26
N LYS A 69 7.86 5.21 10.49
CA LYS A 69 8.39 4.13 9.63
C LYS A 69 8.61 2.80 10.36
N GLU A 70 9.01 2.84 11.63
CA GLU A 70 9.30 1.64 12.42
C GLU A 70 8.07 0.76 12.67
N ARG A 71 6.86 1.31 12.50
CA ARG A 71 5.58 0.62 12.67
C ARG A 71 5.12 -0.14 11.42
N PHE A 72 5.83 -0.02 10.31
CA PHE A 72 5.55 -0.76 9.08
C PHE A 72 6.45 -1.99 8.95
N LYS A 73 5.96 -3.04 8.30
CA LYS A 73 6.74 -4.26 8.09
C LYS A 73 7.86 -4.05 7.07
N LYS A 74 7.55 -3.35 5.97
CA LYS A 74 8.48 -3.02 4.89
C LYS A 74 8.20 -1.63 4.36
N ILE A 75 9.25 -0.93 3.98
CA ILE A 75 9.16 0.33 3.24
C ILE A 75 10.21 0.31 2.15
N PHE A 76 9.81 0.63 0.92
CA PHE A 76 10.72 0.68 -0.20
C PHE A 76 10.33 1.71 -1.22
N LYS A 77 11.29 1.98 -2.11
CA LYS A 77 11.13 2.85 -3.26
C LYS A 77 11.39 2.06 -4.53
N THR A 78 10.65 2.42 -5.58
CA THR A 78 10.74 1.80 -6.91
C THR A 78 11.50 2.69 -7.89
N GLU A 79 11.85 2.15 -9.06
CA GLU A 79 12.51 2.87 -10.16
C GLU A 79 11.74 4.11 -10.63
N LYS A 80 10.40 4.08 -10.56
CA LYS A 80 9.54 5.26 -10.82
C LYS A 80 9.31 6.11 -9.57
N GLU A 81 10.17 5.97 -8.58
CA GLU A 81 10.23 6.80 -7.38
C GLU A 81 8.92 6.75 -6.56
N SER A 82 8.11 5.72 -6.78
CA SER A 82 6.95 5.45 -5.94
C SER A 82 7.40 4.82 -4.64
N ILE A 83 6.79 5.22 -3.53
CA ILE A 83 7.14 4.78 -2.17
C ILE A 83 6.00 3.92 -1.64
N TYR A 84 6.35 2.76 -1.07
CA TYR A 84 5.41 1.78 -0.56
C TYR A 84 5.58 1.62 0.95
N PHE A 85 4.46 1.51 1.65
CA PHE A 85 4.36 1.19 3.07
C PHE A 85 3.54 -0.09 3.21
N ILE A 86 4.13 -1.15 3.79
CA ILE A 86 3.48 -2.46 3.89
C ILE A 86 3.27 -2.83 5.35
N LEU A 87 2.06 -3.29 5.69
CA LEU A 87 1.70 -3.80 7.01
C LEU A 87 2.18 -5.25 7.22
N GLU A 88 2.16 -5.74 8.47
CA GLU A 88 2.53 -7.14 8.74
C GLU A 88 1.64 -8.15 8.01
N THR A 89 0.37 -7.79 7.84
CA THR A 89 -0.68 -8.60 7.19
C THR A 89 -0.67 -8.50 5.67
N GLY A 90 0.20 -7.68 5.09
CA GLY A 90 0.44 -7.61 3.64
C GLY A 90 -0.32 -6.52 2.89
N GLU A 91 -1.15 -5.72 3.55
CA GLU A 91 -1.79 -4.54 2.95
C GLU A 91 -0.72 -3.48 2.62
N SER A 92 -0.94 -2.74 1.52
CA SER A 92 -0.03 -1.70 1.06
C SER A 92 -0.72 -0.35 0.88
N LEU A 93 -0.05 0.71 1.34
CA LEU A 93 -0.29 2.08 0.89
C LEU A 93 0.87 2.53 0.02
N ARG A 94 0.56 3.14 -1.12
CA ARG A 94 1.58 3.61 -2.06
C ARG A 94 1.41 5.08 -2.41
N PHE A 95 2.53 5.80 -2.43
CA PHE A 95 2.63 7.11 -3.05
C PHE A 95 3.20 6.96 -4.45
N LYS A 96 2.42 7.32 -5.46
CA LYS A 96 2.84 7.30 -6.86
C LYS A 96 3.46 8.65 -7.23
N ARG A 97 4.67 8.66 -7.80
CA ARG A 97 5.21 9.86 -8.45
C ARG A 97 4.48 10.09 -9.77
N SER A 98 4.04 11.32 -9.97
CA SER A 98 3.47 11.78 -11.23
C SER A 98 4.05 13.13 -11.58
N ASN A 99 4.35 13.31 -12.87
CA ASN A 99 4.77 14.58 -13.41
C ASN A 99 3.54 15.20 -14.07
N GLY A 100 3.17 16.42 -13.68
CA GLY A 100 2.06 17.17 -14.27
C GLY A 100 2.44 18.61 -14.58
N GLU A 101 1.50 19.38 -15.12
CA GLU A 101 1.70 20.80 -15.49
C GLU A 101 2.20 21.68 -14.32
N PHE A 102 1.92 21.26 -13.08
CA PHE A 102 2.31 21.98 -11.86
C PHE A 102 3.52 21.35 -11.14
N GLY A 103 4.33 20.57 -11.87
CA GLY A 103 5.54 19.96 -11.36
C GLY A 103 5.37 18.51 -10.89
N GLU A 104 6.41 18.02 -10.22
CA GLU A 104 6.43 16.66 -9.68
C GLU A 104 5.60 16.60 -8.40
N LYS A 105 4.73 15.58 -8.32
CA LYS A 105 3.93 15.32 -7.13
C LYS A 105 3.93 13.84 -6.79
N LEU A 106 4.01 13.56 -5.50
CA LEU A 106 3.64 12.27 -4.94
C LEU A 106 2.16 12.31 -4.59
N LYS A 107 1.43 11.28 -4.98
CA LYS A 107 0.01 11.14 -4.68
C LYS A 107 -0.23 9.79 -4.03
N SER A 108 -0.78 9.78 -2.83
CA SER A 108 -1.29 8.59 -2.18
C SER A 108 -2.33 7.88 -3.07
N GLN A 109 -2.25 6.56 -3.10
CA GLN A 109 -3.18 5.69 -3.83
C GLN A 109 -4.09 4.98 -2.81
N PRO A 110 -5.22 4.41 -3.24
CA PRO A 110 -6.02 3.55 -2.37
C PRO A 110 -5.17 2.46 -1.71
N VAL A 111 -5.59 1.99 -0.54
CA VAL A 111 -4.95 0.85 0.12
C VAL A 111 -5.30 -0.42 -0.63
N LEU A 112 -4.29 -1.26 -0.89
CA LEU A 112 -4.48 -2.58 -1.49
C LEU A 112 -4.40 -3.64 -0.39
N GLU A 113 -5.18 -4.71 -0.52
CA GLU A 113 -5.32 -5.73 0.52
C GLU A 113 -4.07 -6.60 0.64
N ARG A 114 -3.43 -6.92 -0.48
CA ARG A 114 -2.27 -7.81 -0.49
C ARG A 114 -1.24 -7.34 -1.49
N VAL A 115 0.02 -7.43 -1.10
CA VAL A 115 1.17 -7.24 -1.98
C VAL A 115 2.09 -8.45 -1.95
N PHE A 116 2.38 -8.95 -3.14
CA PHE A 116 3.40 -9.96 -3.38
C PHE A 116 4.55 -9.35 -4.16
N PHE A 117 5.63 -10.12 -4.31
CA PHE A 117 6.79 -9.69 -5.09
C PHE A 117 7.02 -10.70 -6.20
N ILE A 118 7.25 -10.23 -7.41
CA ILE A 118 7.48 -11.04 -8.60
C ILE A 118 8.76 -10.60 -9.31
N SER A 119 9.30 -11.42 -10.21
CA SER A 119 10.39 -10.99 -11.08
C SER A 119 9.90 -10.00 -12.13
N GLU A 120 10.82 -9.23 -12.72
CA GLU A 120 10.49 -8.36 -13.85
C GLU A 120 9.99 -9.16 -15.07
N GLU A 121 10.57 -10.33 -15.32
CA GLU A 121 10.11 -11.26 -16.37
C GLU A 121 8.66 -11.69 -16.15
N GLU A 122 8.31 -12.05 -14.91
CA GLU A 122 6.95 -12.44 -14.55
C GLU A 122 5.97 -11.26 -14.64
N ALA A 123 6.41 -10.06 -14.25
CA ALA A 123 5.64 -8.83 -14.40
C ALA A 123 5.32 -8.54 -15.88
N GLU A 124 6.29 -8.66 -16.78
CA GLU A 124 6.09 -8.49 -18.22
C GLU A 124 5.21 -9.59 -18.81
N ARG A 125 5.36 -10.84 -18.35
CA ARG A 125 4.48 -11.94 -18.72
C ARG A 125 3.02 -11.63 -18.40
N ILE A 126 2.71 -11.22 -17.16
CA ILE A 126 1.35 -10.90 -16.74
C ILE A 126 0.77 -9.70 -17.51
N LYS A 127 1.58 -8.68 -17.81
CA LYS A 127 1.15 -7.53 -18.62
C LYS A 127 0.78 -7.95 -20.05
N LYS A 128 1.57 -8.83 -20.66
CA LYS A 128 1.38 -9.30 -22.04
C LYS A 128 0.21 -10.27 -22.16
N GLU A 129 0.10 -11.19 -21.22
CA GLU A 129 -0.92 -12.24 -21.24
C GLU A 129 -2.26 -11.79 -20.66
N HIS A 130 -2.31 -10.58 -20.07
CA HIS A 130 -3.45 -10.02 -19.36
C HIS A 130 -4.00 -10.98 -18.32
N LEU A 131 -3.65 -10.78 -17.04
CA LEU A 131 -4.06 -11.65 -15.94
C LEU A 131 -5.54 -12.07 -15.98
N LEU A 132 -6.42 -11.17 -16.41
CA LEU A 132 -7.87 -11.37 -16.50
C LEU A 132 -8.31 -12.46 -17.50
N GLU A 133 -7.44 -12.87 -18.42
CA GLU A 133 -7.69 -13.93 -19.40
C GLU A 133 -7.29 -15.32 -18.88
N TRP A 134 -6.85 -15.43 -17.61
CA TRP A 134 -6.32 -16.65 -17.00
C TRP A 134 -7.08 -17.12 -15.74
N PRO A 135 -8.28 -17.73 -15.89
CA PRO A 135 -8.83 -18.56 -14.82
C PRO A 135 -7.86 -19.72 -14.53
N GLY A 136 -7.38 -19.85 -13.29
CA GLY A 136 -6.47 -20.93 -12.88
C GLY A 136 -4.98 -20.67 -13.12
N GLY A 137 -4.60 -19.46 -13.54
CA GLY A 137 -3.22 -19.07 -13.77
C GLY A 137 -2.36 -19.11 -12.51
N THR A 138 -1.09 -19.50 -12.67
CA THR A 138 -0.09 -19.44 -11.60
C THR A 138 0.82 -18.22 -11.81
N ILE A 139 1.08 -17.50 -10.73
CA ILE A 139 2.05 -16.40 -10.67
C ILE A 139 3.19 -16.82 -9.76
N ASN A 140 4.42 -16.80 -10.27
CA ASN A 140 5.60 -17.09 -9.49
C ASN A 140 5.97 -15.87 -8.64
N ILE A 141 6.00 -16.07 -7.32
CA ILE A 141 6.42 -15.04 -6.37
C ILE A 141 7.86 -15.27 -5.97
N ILE A 142 8.54 -14.19 -5.63
CA ILE A 142 9.92 -14.17 -5.15
C ILE A 142 9.99 -13.44 -3.82
N ASN A 143 11.12 -13.59 -3.14
CA ASN A 143 11.37 -12.84 -1.91
C ASN A 143 11.48 -11.34 -2.17
N TYR A 144 11.06 -10.56 -1.18
CA TYR A 144 11.30 -9.12 -1.12
C TYR A 144 12.80 -8.82 -1.18
N ARG A 145 13.21 -8.08 -2.22
CA ARG A 145 14.60 -7.63 -2.44
C ARG A 145 14.64 -6.50 -3.48
N VAL A 146 15.77 -5.81 -3.57
CA VAL A 146 16.07 -4.91 -4.70
C VAL A 146 15.96 -5.69 -6.03
N GLY A 147 15.31 -5.07 -7.02
CA GLY A 147 14.98 -5.67 -8.31
C GLY A 147 13.66 -6.45 -8.34
N ALA A 148 13.06 -6.76 -7.19
CA ALA A 148 11.72 -7.37 -7.17
C ALA A 148 10.65 -6.34 -7.54
N VAL A 149 9.58 -6.79 -8.19
CA VAL A 149 8.45 -5.94 -8.61
C VAL A 149 7.27 -6.19 -7.68
N PRO A 150 6.67 -5.15 -7.05
CA PRO A 150 5.47 -5.34 -6.24
C PRO A 150 4.27 -5.64 -7.13
N PHE A 151 3.55 -6.69 -6.76
CA PHE A 151 2.32 -7.12 -7.38
C PHE A 151 1.19 -7.00 -6.36
N GLU A 152 0.38 -5.96 -6.52
CA GLU A 152 -0.67 -5.59 -5.59
C GLU A 152 -2.02 -6.15 -6.06
N LEU A 153 -2.76 -6.77 -5.15
CA LEU A 153 -4.05 -7.40 -5.38
C LEU A 153 -5.11 -6.82 -4.46
N ASN A 154 -6.28 -6.57 -5.05
CA ASN A 154 -7.52 -6.15 -4.42
C ASN A 154 -7.45 -4.79 -3.76
N VAL A 155 -8.40 -3.92 -4.10
CA VAL A 155 -8.56 -2.65 -3.39
C VAL A 155 -9.29 -2.94 -2.07
N TYR A 156 -8.72 -2.47 -0.97
CA TYR A 156 -9.30 -2.70 0.37
C TYR A 156 -10.74 -2.19 0.44
N LYS A 157 -11.65 -3.04 0.95
CA LYS A 157 -13.11 -2.80 1.04
C LYS A 157 -13.82 -2.61 -0.30
N TYR A 158 -13.18 -2.96 -1.42
CA TYR A 158 -13.87 -2.93 -2.70
C TYR A 158 -14.83 -4.14 -2.83
N PRO A 159 -16.02 -3.98 -3.44
CA PRO A 159 -17.04 -5.03 -3.46
C PRO A 159 -16.63 -6.31 -4.19
N SER A 160 -15.63 -6.24 -5.09
CA SER A 160 -15.10 -7.37 -5.84
C SER A 160 -13.61 -7.57 -5.57
N LYS A 161 -13.18 -8.82 -5.38
CA LYS A 161 -11.80 -9.19 -5.14
C LYS A 161 -11.39 -10.43 -5.94
N ILE A 162 -10.16 -10.44 -6.42
CA ILE A 162 -9.47 -11.61 -6.95
C ILE A 162 -9.22 -12.58 -5.79
N VAL A 163 -9.64 -13.83 -5.98
CA VAL A 163 -9.40 -14.94 -5.05
C VAL A 163 -8.21 -15.74 -5.54
N PHE A 164 -7.31 -16.07 -4.62
CA PHE A 164 -6.11 -16.83 -4.90
C PHE A 164 -5.77 -17.75 -3.73
N LYS A 165 -4.96 -18.76 -4.04
CA LYS A 165 -4.33 -19.62 -3.05
C LYS A 165 -2.82 -19.37 -3.06
N GLU A 166 -2.29 -19.04 -1.89
CA GLU A 166 -0.86 -18.92 -1.67
C GLU A 166 -0.24 -20.31 -1.55
N GLU A 167 0.85 -20.51 -2.28
CA GLU A 167 1.72 -21.68 -2.27
C GLU A 167 3.16 -21.19 -2.07
N GLU A 168 4.09 -22.08 -1.73
CA GLU A 168 5.42 -21.71 -1.21
C GLU A 168 6.16 -20.66 -2.05
N ASN A 169 6.06 -20.72 -3.39
CA ASN A 169 6.67 -19.76 -4.30
C ASN A 169 5.71 -19.32 -5.41
N SER A 170 4.40 -19.46 -5.19
CA SER A 170 3.42 -19.13 -6.21
C SER A 170 2.07 -18.70 -5.65
N LEU A 171 1.34 -17.96 -6.47
CA LEU A 171 -0.08 -17.67 -6.27
C LEU A 171 -0.85 -18.36 -7.36
N LYS A 172 -1.79 -19.23 -6.97
CA LYS A 172 -2.76 -19.79 -7.89
C LYS A 172 -4.00 -18.93 -7.89
N ILE A 173 -4.29 -18.26 -9.00
CA ILE A 173 -5.50 -17.46 -9.17
C ILE A 173 -6.68 -18.40 -9.37
N ILE A 174 -7.72 -18.27 -8.54
CA ILE A 174 -8.87 -19.18 -8.54
C ILE A 174 -10.05 -18.57 -9.30
N GLY A 175 -10.22 -17.25 -9.22
CA GLY A 175 -11.35 -16.53 -9.78
C GLY A 175 -11.56 -15.25 -9.00
N SER A 176 -12.81 -14.83 -8.86
CA SER A 176 -13.18 -13.64 -8.09
C SER A 176 -14.37 -13.86 -7.19
N GLU A 177 -14.42 -13.07 -6.12
CA GLU A 177 -15.56 -12.95 -5.21
C GLU A 177 -16.14 -11.55 -5.31
N PHE A 178 -17.46 -11.45 -5.29
CA PHE A 178 -18.17 -10.17 -5.25
C PHE A 178 -19.37 -10.22 -4.32
N VAL A 179 -19.70 -9.07 -3.74
CA VAL A 179 -20.89 -8.89 -2.90
C VAL A 179 -22.06 -8.46 -3.78
N ASN A 180 -23.10 -9.28 -3.82
CA ASN A 180 -24.35 -9.00 -4.53
C ASN A 180 -25.16 -7.88 -3.85
N GLU A 181 -26.20 -7.40 -4.54
CA GLU A 181 -27.16 -6.43 -4.00
C GLU A 181 -27.85 -6.90 -2.69
N ASP A 182 -27.98 -8.22 -2.50
CA ASP A 182 -28.56 -8.83 -1.30
C ASP A 182 -27.54 -9.05 -0.17
N GLY A 183 -26.30 -8.58 -0.34
CA GLY A 183 -25.21 -8.72 0.62
C GLY A 183 -24.55 -10.11 0.65
N LYS A 184 -24.96 -11.04 -0.22
CA LYS A 184 -24.32 -12.37 -0.30
C LYS A 184 -23.04 -12.32 -1.13
N ILE A 185 -22.08 -13.16 -0.74
CA ILE A 185 -20.85 -13.38 -1.50
C ILE A 185 -21.13 -14.40 -2.60
N SER A 186 -20.84 -14.03 -3.85
CA SER A 186 -20.83 -14.91 -5.01
C SER A 186 -19.40 -15.07 -5.52
N GLN A 187 -19.15 -16.21 -6.18
CA GLN A 187 -17.89 -16.52 -6.86
C GLN A 187 -18.11 -16.59 -8.37
N ASP A 188 -17.13 -16.11 -9.14
CA ASP A 188 -17.05 -16.23 -10.59
C ASP A 188 -15.65 -16.75 -10.96
N GLU A 189 -15.58 -17.59 -11.98
CA GLU A 189 -14.30 -18.05 -12.55
C GLU A 189 -13.64 -16.93 -13.38
N ASN A 190 -14.43 -15.96 -13.86
CA ASN A 190 -13.94 -14.75 -14.49
C ASN A 190 -13.33 -13.80 -13.45
N LEU A 191 -12.22 -13.19 -13.83
CA LEU A 191 -11.51 -12.28 -12.94
C LEU A 191 -12.14 -10.89 -12.96
N SER A 192 -12.71 -10.54 -11.82
CA SER A 192 -13.15 -9.19 -11.45
C SER A 192 -12.41 -8.72 -10.19
N GLY A 193 -11.82 -7.53 -10.26
CA GLY A 193 -11.04 -6.96 -9.17
C GLY A 193 -9.91 -6.08 -9.66
N GLY A 194 -9.37 -5.26 -8.76
CA GLY A 194 -8.22 -4.42 -9.05
C GLY A 194 -6.92 -5.18 -8.80
N TYR A 195 -6.01 -5.16 -9.77
CA TYR A 195 -4.61 -5.48 -9.52
C TYR A 195 -3.72 -4.37 -10.05
N HIS A 196 -2.50 -4.30 -9.52
CA HIS A 196 -1.48 -3.40 -10.01
C HIS A 196 -0.12 -4.09 -10.04
N ILE A 197 0.61 -3.90 -11.14
CA ILE A 197 2.00 -4.31 -11.27
C ILE A 197 2.85 -3.04 -11.21
N GLY A 198 3.66 -2.91 -10.17
CA GLY A 198 4.53 -1.77 -9.96
C GLY A 198 5.79 -1.79 -10.82
N HIS A 199 6.83 -1.14 -10.31
CA HIS A 199 8.15 -1.08 -10.92
C HIS A 199 9.20 -1.74 -10.01
N PRO A 200 10.35 -2.16 -10.54
CA PRO A 200 11.41 -2.77 -9.74
C PRO A 200 11.79 -1.92 -8.53
N ILE A 201 11.99 -2.58 -7.38
CA ILE A 201 12.50 -1.96 -6.16
C ILE A 201 13.94 -1.51 -6.40
N THR A 202 14.23 -0.24 -6.14
CA THR A 202 15.58 0.32 -6.23
C THR A 202 16.20 0.56 -4.85
N GLU A 203 15.38 0.77 -3.82
CA GLU A 203 15.85 1.09 -2.48
C GLU A 203 14.95 0.45 -1.43
N ILE A 204 15.55 -0.22 -0.45
CA ILE A 204 14.89 -0.71 0.76
C ILE A 204 15.14 0.31 1.86
N ILE A 205 14.06 0.90 2.37
CA ILE A 205 14.08 1.88 3.46
C ILE A 205 13.91 1.15 4.81
N LYS A 206 13.06 0.12 4.83
CA LYS A 206 12.81 -0.78 5.97
C LYS A 206 12.44 -2.18 5.49
#